data_AF-A0A6N2KBL1-F1
#
_entry.id   AF-A0A6N2KBL1-F1
#
_cell.length_a   1.000
_cell.length_b   1.000
_cell.length_c   1.000
_cell.angle_alpha   90.00
_cell.angle_beta   90.00
_cell.angle_gamma   90.00
#
_symmetry.space_group_name_H-M   'P 1'
#
loop_
_entity.id
_entity.type
_entity.pdbx_description
1 polymer ?
#
loop_
_entity_poly.entity_id
_entity_poly.type
_entity_poly.pdbx_seq_one_letter_code
_entity_poly.pdbx_strand_id
1 'polypeptide(L)'
;MIMKCFCCDREEEEEEEEPKTSKNSSSSREYPWKIYPLKEILHATNNFNDDNKIGEGGFGSIAVKRLKAMSAKAEMEFAVEVEILGRVRHKNLLGLMGFYAGGNERLIVYDYMPNHSLLAHLHGQIAEDCVLDWNRRMNIMIGSAEGIAYLHHEANPHIIHRDIKASNVLLDVEFQAKVADFGFAKLMPDGVSHVTTRVKGTLGYLAPEYAMWGKVSESCDVYSFGILLLEIISAKKPLQKLPGGFRRGIVQWATPLVQKGAFDHIVDPRLKGRYDRAQLKLVVMIAMRCSDSNVENRPTMMEVVEWLRRTKEVEDMVDEDVNVKENNHNDMDDDENSYDGHDGMEKLNEA
;
A
#
# COMPACT_ATOMS: atom_id res chain seq x y z
N MET A 1 -17.25 7.18 37.79
CA MET A 1 -15.91 7.20 38.43
C MET A 1 -15.16 8.35 37.79
N ILE A 2 -15.09 9.48 38.50
CA ILE A 2 -14.66 10.78 37.98
C ILE A 2 -13.19 10.94 38.33
N MET A 3 -12.32 11.02 37.33
CA MET A 3 -10.88 11.22 37.50
C MET A 3 -10.62 12.73 37.64
N LYS A 4 -10.24 13.15 38.85
CA LYS A 4 -9.99 14.55 39.21
C LYS A 4 -8.65 15.01 38.65
N CYS A 5 -8.69 16.15 37.97
CA CYS A 5 -7.57 17.04 37.72
C CYS A 5 -7.19 17.74 39.03
N PHE A 6 -5.91 17.79 39.39
CA PHE A 6 -5.37 18.58 40.49
C PHE A 6 -4.29 19.51 39.91
N CYS A 7 -4.60 20.80 39.87
CA CYS A 7 -3.65 21.90 39.69
C CYS A 7 -3.97 22.95 40.76
N CYS A 8 -2.90 23.49 41.35
CA CYS A 8 -2.81 24.57 42.34
C CYS A 8 -3.17 24.23 43.80
N ASP A 9 -2.14 24.09 44.65
CA ASP A 9 -1.75 25.16 45.61
C ASP A 9 -0.59 24.68 46.52
N ARG A 10 0.56 25.38 46.45
CA ARG A 10 1.31 26.02 47.57
C ARG A 10 2.81 26.13 47.30
N GLU A 11 3.29 27.34 47.52
CA GLU A 11 4.69 27.77 47.61
C GLU A 11 5.36 27.17 48.85
N GLU A 12 6.65 26.82 48.74
CA GLU A 12 7.71 27.03 49.75
C GLU A 12 9.08 26.65 49.14
N GLU A 13 10.07 27.52 49.35
CA GLU A 13 11.44 27.47 48.82
C GLU A 13 12.39 26.62 49.70
N GLU A 14 13.54 26.27 49.10
CA GLU A 14 14.89 26.06 49.69
C GLU A 14 15.58 24.69 49.50
N GLU A 15 16.63 24.79 48.66
CA GLU A 15 18.02 24.31 48.77
C GLU A 15 18.48 22.90 48.29
N GLU A 16 19.66 22.98 47.65
CA GLU A 16 20.36 22.04 46.78
C GLU A 16 21.12 20.94 47.53
N GLU A 17 21.16 19.72 46.99
CA GLU A 17 22.35 18.83 47.06
C GLU A 17 22.42 17.89 45.82
N GLU A 18 23.49 17.99 45.02
CA GLU A 18 23.89 16.95 44.05
C GLU A 18 24.65 15.81 44.77
N PRO A 19 24.54 14.54 44.31
CA PRO A 19 25.73 13.96 43.69
C PRO A 19 25.53 12.92 42.57
N LYS A 20 26.40 13.04 41.57
CA LYS A 20 27.22 12.02 40.89
C LYS A 20 26.56 10.91 40.06
N THR A 21 26.76 11.11 38.75
CA THR A 21 26.74 10.17 37.63
C THR A 21 27.13 8.71 37.94
N SER A 22 26.25 7.78 37.57
CA SER A 22 26.67 6.47 37.03
C SER A 22 26.15 6.34 35.61
N LYS A 23 27.07 6.24 34.65
CA LYS A 23 26.79 5.87 33.27
C LYS A 23 26.47 4.38 33.27
N ASN A 24 25.26 4.00 32.86
CA ASN A 24 25.05 2.71 32.24
C ASN A 24 24.11 2.83 31.05
N SER A 25 24.65 2.37 29.95
CA SER A 25 24.09 2.32 28.61
C SER A 25 22.87 1.41 28.53
N SER A 26 21.75 1.95 28.08
CA SER A 26 20.86 1.23 27.18
C SER A 26 20.36 2.24 26.15
N SER A 27 20.94 2.23 24.94
CA SER A 27 20.36 2.97 23.82
C SER A 27 19.06 2.26 23.41
N SER A 28 17.97 2.58 24.09
CA SER A 28 16.65 2.48 23.49
C SER A 28 16.70 3.37 22.24
N ARG A 29 16.46 2.80 21.06
CA ARG A 29 16.12 3.62 19.87
C ARG A 29 14.74 4.20 20.14
N GLU A 30 14.69 5.22 20.99
CA GLU A 30 13.50 5.98 21.35
C GLU A 30 12.97 6.66 20.09
N TYR A 31 11.66 6.53 19.90
CA TYR A 31 10.95 6.93 18.70
C TYR A 31 10.18 8.24 18.98
N PRO A 32 10.68 9.44 18.63
CA PRO A 32 10.02 10.67 19.02
C PRO A 32 9.12 11.15 17.89
N TRP A 33 7.88 10.64 17.82
CA TRP A 33 6.82 11.46 17.20
C TRP A 33 6.69 12.74 18.05
N LYS A 34 6.43 13.87 17.40
CA LYS A 34 6.41 15.17 18.09
C LYS A 34 4.99 15.64 18.33
N ILE A 35 4.78 16.30 19.47
CA ILE A 35 3.59 17.15 19.64
C ILE A 35 3.98 18.51 19.08
N TYR A 36 3.43 18.84 17.91
CA TYR A 36 3.74 20.10 17.24
C TYR A 36 2.88 21.23 17.81
N PRO A 37 3.45 22.41 18.09
CA PRO A 37 2.65 23.59 18.41
C PRO A 37 1.90 24.06 17.16
N LEU A 38 0.64 24.49 17.31
CA LEU A 38 -0.20 24.91 16.18
C LEU A 38 0.47 25.97 15.29
N LYS A 39 1.21 26.92 15.90
CA LYS A 39 1.95 27.96 15.18
C LYS A 39 2.92 27.41 14.15
N GLU A 40 3.56 26.28 14.43
CA GLU A 40 4.55 25.66 13.55
C GLU A 40 3.87 25.00 12.36
N ILE A 41 2.77 24.27 12.60
CA ILE A 41 1.96 23.68 11.53
C ILE A 41 1.35 24.77 10.64
N LEU A 42 0.84 25.86 11.23
CA LEU A 42 0.30 27.00 10.48
C LEU A 42 1.38 27.64 9.61
N HIS A 43 2.59 27.82 10.14
CA HIS A 43 3.72 28.36 9.38
C HIS A 43 4.10 27.43 8.22
N ALA A 44 4.25 26.14 8.47
CA ALA A 44 4.62 25.14 7.47
C ALA A 44 3.56 24.96 6.37
N THR A 45 2.28 25.21 6.67
CA THR A 45 1.17 25.06 5.71
C THR A 45 0.71 26.40 5.11
N ASN A 46 1.37 27.51 5.42
CA ASN A 46 0.91 28.87 5.08
C ASN A 46 -0.57 29.09 5.45
N ASN A 47 -0.92 28.83 6.70
CA ASN A 47 -2.29 28.88 7.23
C ASN A 47 -3.28 27.95 6.52
N PHE A 48 -2.84 26.73 6.16
CA PHE A 48 -3.63 25.77 5.41
C PHE A 48 -4.15 26.31 4.07
N ASN A 49 -3.33 27.10 3.38
CA ASN A 49 -3.66 27.61 2.05
C ASN A 49 -4.06 26.42 1.14
N ASP A 50 -5.10 26.60 0.32
CA ASP A 50 -5.58 25.60 -0.61
C ASP A 50 -4.49 25.12 -1.58
N ASP A 51 -3.53 25.99 -1.92
CA ASP A 51 -2.36 25.69 -2.74
C ASP A 51 -1.35 24.78 -2.00
N ASN A 52 -1.39 24.78 -0.66
CA ASN A 52 -0.55 23.99 0.24
C ASN A 52 -1.35 22.85 0.91
N LYS A 53 -2.45 22.39 0.28
CA LYS A 53 -3.19 21.18 0.70
C LYS A 53 -2.29 19.96 0.83
N ILE A 54 -1.09 20.03 0.26
CA ILE A 54 0.02 19.16 0.58
C ILE A 54 1.26 20.05 0.70
N GLY A 55 1.77 20.24 1.92
CA GLY A 55 2.64 21.39 2.25
C GLY A 55 4.08 21.18 1.79
N GLU A 56 4.64 22.14 1.06
CA GLU A 56 6.09 22.33 0.93
C GLU A 56 6.49 23.51 1.81
N GLY A 57 7.42 23.30 2.75
CA GLY A 57 7.92 24.35 3.65
C GLY A 57 9.38 24.13 4.05
N GLY A 58 9.96 25.07 4.81
CA GLY A 58 11.36 25.04 5.25
C GLY A 58 11.77 23.84 6.14
N PHE A 59 10.84 22.91 6.39
CA PHE A 59 11.03 21.66 7.13
C PHE A 59 10.96 20.42 6.22
N GLY A 60 10.99 20.60 4.90
CA GLY A 60 10.70 19.56 3.90
C GLY A 60 9.20 19.50 3.54
N SER A 61 8.84 18.64 2.60
CA SER A 61 7.45 18.46 2.18
C SER A 61 6.70 17.56 3.17
N ILE A 62 5.65 18.10 3.81
CA ILE A 62 4.84 17.41 4.82
C ILE A 62 3.37 17.34 4.40
N ALA A 63 2.66 16.31 4.84
CA ALA A 63 1.21 16.21 4.70
C ALA A 63 0.53 16.41 6.05
N VAL A 64 -0.49 17.28 6.10
CA VAL A 64 -1.26 17.54 7.33
C VAL A 64 -2.71 17.12 7.15
N LYS A 65 -3.13 16.07 7.87
CA LYS A 65 -4.53 15.65 7.94
C LYS A 65 -5.22 16.44 9.05
N ARG A 66 -6.11 17.35 8.65
CA ARG A 66 -6.92 18.18 9.56
C ARG A 66 -8.35 17.68 9.66
N LEU A 67 -8.84 17.51 10.88
CA LEU A 67 -10.25 17.25 11.11
C LEU A 67 -11.06 18.51 10.83
N LYS A 68 -11.96 18.45 9.83
CA LYS A 68 -12.76 19.61 9.40
C LYS A 68 -13.87 19.99 10.38
N ALA A 69 -14.40 19.01 11.14
CA ALA A 69 -15.49 19.22 12.07
C ALA A 69 -15.33 18.34 13.32
N MET A 70 -15.44 18.96 14.49
CA MET A 70 -15.40 18.28 15.78
C MET A 70 -16.73 17.53 15.99
N SER A 71 -16.70 16.22 15.77
CA SER A 71 -17.77 15.30 16.15
C SER A 71 -17.16 14.16 16.96
N ALA A 72 -17.93 13.57 17.87
CA ALA A 72 -17.46 12.44 18.68
C ALA A 72 -16.90 11.29 17.84
N LYS A 73 -17.49 11.06 16.65
CA LYS A 73 -16.99 10.07 15.69
C LYS A 73 -15.61 10.45 15.15
N ALA A 74 -15.44 11.68 14.66
CA ALA A 74 -14.19 12.12 14.08
C ALA A 74 -13.07 12.17 15.14
N GLU A 75 -13.37 12.64 16.36
CA GLU A 75 -12.43 12.66 17.47
C GLU A 75 -11.97 11.24 17.85
N MET A 76 -12.88 10.26 17.86
CA MET A 76 -12.51 8.86 18.08
C MET A 76 -11.60 8.33 16.96
N GLU A 77 -11.87 8.68 15.70
CA GLU A 77 -11.05 8.24 14.56
C GLU A 77 -9.65 8.85 14.59
N PHE A 78 -9.54 10.13 14.98
CA PHE A 78 -8.24 10.76 15.25
C PHE A 78 -7.48 10.05 16.37
N ALA A 79 -8.13 9.81 17.51
CA ALA A 79 -7.49 9.17 18.66
C ALA A 79 -6.98 7.77 18.31
N VAL A 80 -7.79 6.97 17.62
CA VAL A 80 -7.39 5.64 17.13
C VAL A 80 -6.20 5.74 16.18
N GLU A 81 -6.23 6.65 15.21
CA GLU A 81 -5.15 6.78 14.24
C GLU A 81 -3.83 7.17 14.88
N VAL A 82 -3.82 8.16 15.77
CA VAL A 82 -2.61 8.54 16.55
C VAL A 82 -2.13 7.39 17.43
N GLU A 83 -3.06 6.68 18.07
CA GLU A 83 -2.77 5.54 18.93
C GLU A 83 -2.07 4.41 18.14
N ILE A 84 -2.62 4.02 17.00
CA ILE A 84 -2.08 2.95 16.15
C ILE A 84 -0.74 3.37 15.56
N LEU A 85 -0.66 4.55 14.96
CA LEU A 85 0.56 5.05 14.35
C LEU A 85 1.71 5.24 15.34
N GLY A 86 1.39 5.53 16.61
CA GLY A 86 2.38 5.58 17.68
C GLY A 86 3.03 4.24 18.01
N ARG A 87 2.44 3.11 17.58
CA ARG A 87 2.90 1.74 17.86
C ARG A 87 3.58 1.05 16.68
N VAL A 88 3.24 1.44 15.45
CA VAL A 88 3.66 0.71 14.24
C VAL A 88 4.78 1.42 13.50
N ARG A 89 5.76 0.66 13.03
CA ARG A 89 6.81 1.14 12.13
C ARG A 89 7.18 0.07 11.13
N HIS A 90 6.91 0.34 9.87
CA HIS A 90 7.21 -0.56 8.78
C HIS A 90 7.39 0.23 7.48
N LYS A 91 8.29 -0.20 6.60
CA LYS A 91 8.63 0.50 5.34
C LYS A 91 7.41 0.68 4.41
N ASN A 92 6.37 -0.13 4.56
CA ASN A 92 5.13 -0.07 3.78
C ASN A 92 3.92 0.43 4.56
N LEU A 93 4.11 1.06 5.72
CA LEU A 93 3.07 1.79 6.44
C LEU A 93 3.43 3.27 6.44
N LEU A 94 2.43 4.15 6.33
CA LEU A 94 2.65 5.58 6.43
C LEU A 94 3.06 5.94 7.87
N GLY A 95 4.24 6.52 8.04
CA GLY A 95 4.78 6.88 9.34
C GLY A 95 4.17 8.16 9.92
N LEU A 96 4.01 8.20 11.24
CA LEU A 96 3.64 9.41 11.98
C LEU A 96 4.86 10.25 12.28
N MET A 97 4.89 11.48 11.79
CA MET A 97 5.88 12.48 12.20
C MET A 97 5.48 13.15 13.53
N GLY A 98 4.18 13.38 13.72
CA GLY A 98 3.66 13.99 14.93
C GLY A 98 2.21 14.44 14.78
N PHE A 99 1.68 15.08 15.82
CA PHE A 99 0.30 15.55 15.82
C PHE A 99 0.14 16.84 16.63
N TYR A 100 -1.02 17.47 16.47
CA TYR A 100 -1.50 18.54 17.34
C TYR A 100 -2.92 18.23 17.81
N ALA A 101 -3.15 18.36 19.11
CA ALA A 101 -4.44 18.19 19.74
C ALA A 101 -4.65 19.30 20.77
N GLY A 102 -5.21 20.43 20.35
CA GLY A 102 -5.46 21.58 21.22
C GLY A 102 -6.66 22.40 20.77
N GLY A 103 -7.47 22.85 21.72
CA GLY A 103 -8.76 23.50 21.42
C GLY A 103 -9.64 22.64 20.52
N ASN A 104 -10.18 23.26 19.46
CA ASN A 104 -11.04 22.62 18.47
C ASN A 104 -10.30 22.05 17.25
N GLU A 105 -8.99 21.88 17.35
CA GLU A 105 -8.14 21.42 16.24
C GLU A 105 -7.55 20.05 16.56
N ARG A 106 -7.54 19.20 15.53
CA ARG A 106 -6.91 17.87 15.54
C ARG A 106 -6.19 17.70 14.22
N LEU A 107 -4.86 17.63 14.28
CA LEU A 107 -3.98 17.62 13.12
C LEU A 107 -3.02 16.43 13.25
N ILE A 108 -2.86 15.65 12.20
CA ILE A 108 -1.83 14.60 12.11
C ILE A 108 -0.85 15.00 11.01
N VAL A 109 0.44 14.90 11.30
CA VAL A 109 1.54 15.25 10.40
C VAL A 109 2.25 13.98 9.95
N TYR A 110 2.38 13.83 8.63
CA TYR A 110 3.04 12.70 7.96
C TYR A 110 4.09 13.20 6.97
N ASP A 111 4.97 12.29 6.56
CA ASP A 111 5.79 12.51 5.38
C ASP A 111 4.90 12.70 4.15
N TYR A 112 5.27 13.65 3.27
CA TYR A 112 4.56 13.83 2.01
C TYR A 112 4.83 12.67 1.05
N MET A 113 3.75 12.15 0.46
CA MET A 113 3.78 11.13 -0.59
C MET A 113 3.61 11.80 -1.97
N PRO A 114 4.71 12.08 -2.70
CA PRO A 114 4.66 12.89 -3.93
C PRO A 114 3.93 12.20 -5.08
N ASN A 115 3.88 10.86 -5.09
CA ASN A 115 3.15 10.11 -6.11
C ASN A 115 1.69 9.84 -5.73
N HIS A 116 1.15 10.59 -4.75
CA HIS A 116 -0.26 10.55 -4.35
C HIS A 116 -0.75 9.15 -3.93
N SER A 117 -2.06 8.91 -4.01
CA SER A 117 -2.67 7.61 -3.73
C SER A 117 -2.73 6.75 -4.99
N LEU A 118 -2.75 5.43 -4.80
CA LEU A 118 -3.00 4.47 -5.86
C LEU A 118 -4.34 4.73 -6.56
N LEU A 119 -5.37 5.21 -5.84
CA LEU A 119 -6.64 5.63 -6.45
C LEU A 119 -6.42 6.72 -7.52
N ALA A 120 -5.51 7.67 -7.29
CA ALA A 120 -5.23 8.73 -8.25
C ALA A 120 -4.68 8.20 -9.59
N HIS A 121 -3.85 7.15 -9.53
CA HIS A 121 -3.28 6.47 -10.70
C HIS A 121 -4.25 5.51 -11.38
N LEU A 122 -5.17 4.90 -10.64
CA LEU A 122 -6.13 3.95 -11.23
C LEU A 122 -7.38 4.65 -11.79
N HIS A 123 -7.87 5.69 -11.11
CA HIS A 123 -9.19 6.27 -11.34
C HIS A 123 -9.24 7.81 -11.24
N GLY A 124 -8.14 8.46 -10.91
CA GLY A 124 -8.06 9.90 -10.75
C GLY A 124 -7.54 10.61 -11.99
N GLN A 125 -7.18 11.88 -11.82
CA GLN A 125 -6.70 12.75 -12.90
C GLN A 125 -5.39 12.23 -13.53
N ILE A 126 -4.55 11.55 -12.74
CA ILE A 126 -3.24 11.04 -13.17
C ILE A 126 -3.39 9.77 -14.03
N ALA A 127 -4.55 9.11 -13.99
CA ALA A 127 -4.75 7.79 -14.59
C ALA A 127 -4.61 7.76 -16.12
N GLU A 128 -4.83 8.88 -16.80
CA GLU A 128 -4.66 8.99 -18.26
C GLU A 128 -3.21 9.31 -18.65
N ASP A 129 -2.52 10.12 -17.83
CA ASP A 129 -1.18 10.63 -18.14
C ASP A 129 -0.06 9.71 -17.66
N CYS A 130 -0.26 9.00 -16.54
CA CYS A 130 0.73 8.10 -15.95
C CYS A 130 0.11 6.72 -15.65
N VAL A 131 0.15 5.84 -16.65
CA VAL A 131 -0.26 4.46 -16.48
C VAL A 131 0.83 3.70 -15.73
N LEU A 132 0.52 3.20 -14.52
CA LEU A 132 1.39 2.29 -13.80
C LEU A 132 1.63 1.03 -14.64
N ASP A 133 2.89 0.78 -14.99
CA ASP A 133 3.31 -0.46 -15.64
C ASP A 133 3.12 -1.66 -14.72
N TRP A 134 3.31 -2.84 -15.28
CA TRP A 134 3.05 -4.10 -14.59
C TRP A 134 4.00 -4.34 -13.39
N ASN A 135 5.29 -4.05 -13.53
CA ASN A 135 6.26 -4.21 -12.45
C ASN A 135 5.95 -3.26 -11.27
N ARG A 136 5.59 -2.00 -11.53
CA ARG A 136 5.12 -1.07 -10.49
C ARG A 136 3.87 -1.59 -9.80
N ARG A 137 2.89 -2.13 -10.54
CA ARG A 137 1.71 -2.75 -9.94
C ARG A 137 2.09 -3.91 -9.03
N MET A 138 3.01 -4.79 -9.46
CA MET A 138 3.52 -5.89 -8.63
C MET A 138 4.18 -5.40 -7.35
N ASN A 139 5.07 -4.42 -7.44
CA ASN A 139 5.74 -3.84 -6.27
C ASN A 139 4.75 -3.20 -5.30
N ILE A 140 3.73 -2.51 -5.81
CA ILE A 140 2.66 -1.93 -4.99
C ILE A 140 1.85 -3.02 -4.28
N MET A 141 1.49 -4.10 -4.99
CA MET A 141 0.76 -5.23 -4.40
C MET A 141 1.58 -5.91 -3.31
N ILE A 142 2.85 -6.21 -3.57
CA ILE A 142 3.76 -6.83 -2.60
C ILE A 142 3.97 -5.91 -1.39
N GLY A 143 4.32 -4.64 -1.60
CA GLY A 143 4.55 -3.70 -0.50
C GLY A 143 3.30 -3.49 0.36
N SER A 144 2.13 -3.37 -0.27
CA SER A 144 0.86 -3.28 0.46
C SER A 144 0.60 -4.55 1.30
N ALA A 145 0.85 -5.74 0.73
CA ALA A 145 0.71 -7.00 1.45
C ALA A 145 1.66 -7.09 2.64
N GLU A 146 2.92 -6.68 2.48
CA GLU A 146 3.93 -6.65 3.55
C GLU A 146 3.51 -5.72 4.70
N GLY A 147 2.99 -4.53 4.39
CA GLY A 147 2.46 -3.60 5.38
C GLY A 147 1.30 -4.19 6.19
N ILE A 148 0.37 -4.87 5.52
CA ILE A 148 -0.79 -5.48 6.19
C ILE A 148 -0.35 -6.72 6.99
N ALA A 149 0.55 -7.55 6.47
CA ALA A 149 1.10 -8.70 7.18
C ALA A 149 1.79 -8.29 8.50
N TYR A 150 2.54 -7.19 8.49
CA TYR A 150 3.14 -6.62 9.70
C TYR A 150 2.07 -6.29 10.75
N LEU A 151 0.95 -5.66 10.34
CA LEU A 151 -0.15 -5.31 11.26
C LEU A 151 -0.79 -6.55 11.90
N HIS A 152 -0.92 -7.64 11.14
CA HIS A 152 -1.58 -8.87 11.61
C HIS A 152 -0.65 -9.73 12.47
N HIS A 153 0.63 -9.81 12.15
CA HIS A 153 1.50 -10.86 12.70
C HIS A 153 2.70 -10.34 13.51
N GLU A 154 3.15 -9.11 13.28
CA GLU A 154 4.32 -8.54 13.97
C GLU A 154 3.95 -7.46 14.98
N ALA A 155 2.86 -6.71 14.73
CA ALA A 155 2.34 -5.74 15.68
C ALA A 155 1.75 -6.44 16.91
N ASN A 156 2.03 -5.89 18.08
CA ASN A 156 1.51 -6.38 19.36
C ASN A 156 0.86 -5.24 20.17
N PRO A 157 -0.46 -5.28 20.44
CA PRO A 157 -1.42 -6.30 19.99
C PRO A 157 -1.63 -6.30 18.47
N HIS A 158 -2.17 -7.40 17.91
CA HIS A 158 -2.51 -7.47 16.47
C HIS A 158 -3.50 -6.37 16.07
N ILE A 159 -3.34 -5.86 14.86
CA ILE A 159 -4.05 -4.68 14.38
C ILE A 159 -4.81 -5.03 13.11
N ILE A 160 -6.14 -4.86 13.12
CA ILE A 160 -6.97 -5.01 11.92
C ILE A 160 -7.27 -3.62 11.39
N HIS A 161 -6.90 -3.34 10.14
CA HIS A 161 -7.00 -2.02 9.52
C HIS A 161 -8.45 -1.62 9.21
N ARG A 162 -9.26 -2.55 8.68
CA ARG A 162 -10.69 -2.40 8.34
C ARG A 162 -11.04 -1.41 7.23
N ASP A 163 -10.06 -0.86 6.51
CA ASP A 163 -10.31 0.07 5.40
C ASP A 163 -9.21 0.00 4.33
N ILE A 164 -8.77 -1.22 4.02
CA ILE A 164 -7.86 -1.48 2.91
C ILE A 164 -8.57 -1.16 1.58
N LYS A 165 -8.03 -0.19 0.85
CA LYS A 165 -8.56 0.30 -0.44
C LYS A 165 -7.52 1.13 -1.19
N ALA A 166 -7.71 1.36 -2.48
CA ALA A 166 -6.76 2.09 -3.31
C ALA A 166 -6.49 3.53 -2.85
N SER A 167 -7.45 4.22 -2.22
CA SER A 167 -7.20 5.58 -1.72
C SER A 167 -6.33 5.62 -0.46
N ASN A 168 -6.21 4.49 0.23
CA ASN A 168 -5.47 4.33 1.47
C ASN A 168 -4.11 3.64 1.25
N VAL A 169 -3.71 3.46 -0.02
CA VAL A 169 -2.35 3.09 -0.40
C VAL A 169 -1.73 4.32 -1.06
N LEU A 170 -0.79 4.96 -0.37
CA LEU A 170 -0.03 6.09 -0.89
C LEU A 170 1.28 5.62 -1.50
N LEU A 171 1.87 6.45 -2.37
CA LEU A 171 3.08 6.12 -3.11
C LEU A 171 4.17 7.15 -2.79
N ASP A 172 5.32 6.69 -2.30
CA ASP A 172 6.50 7.52 -2.12
C ASP A 172 7.18 7.85 -3.46
N VAL A 173 8.31 8.55 -3.43
CA VAL A 173 8.99 9.04 -4.64
C VAL A 173 9.46 7.90 -5.57
N GLU A 174 9.77 6.73 -5.02
CA GLU A 174 10.11 5.51 -5.75
C GLU A 174 8.89 4.61 -6.08
N PHE A 175 7.66 5.14 -5.97
CA PHE A 175 6.41 4.40 -6.18
C PHE A 175 6.24 3.20 -5.24
N GLN A 176 6.89 3.18 -4.08
CA GLN A 176 6.67 2.15 -3.07
C GLN A 176 5.40 2.43 -2.28
N ALA A 177 4.64 1.37 -2.02
CA ALA A 177 3.38 1.46 -1.31
C ALA A 177 3.57 1.79 0.18
N LYS A 178 2.78 2.74 0.68
CA LYS A 178 2.56 3.04 2.11
C LYS A 178 1.06 2.92 2.41
N VAL A 179 0.68 1.90 3.20
CA VAL A 179 -0.69 1.77 3.70
C VAL A 179 -0.94 2.84 4.75
N ALA A 180 -2.06 3.56 4.63
CA ALA A 180 -2.39 4.76 5.38
C ALA A 180 -3.84 4.74 5.89
N ASP A 181 -4.20 5.73 6.71
CA ASP A 181 -5.55 5.96 7.24
C ASP A 181 -6.05 4.87 8.21
N PHE A 182 -5.50 4.90 9.42
CA PHE A 182 -5.81 3.95 10.49
C PHE A 182 -7.03 4.33 11.33
N GLY A 183 -7.83 5.33 10.92
CA GLY A 183 -8.95 5.84 11.73
C GLY A 183 -10.03 4.79 12.06
N PHE A 184 -10.12 3.71 11.29
CA PHE A 184 -11.04 2.59 11.55
C PHE A 184 -10.37 1.36 12.18
N ALA A 185 -9.05 1.39 12.34
CA ALA A 185 -8.28 0.26 12.80
C ALA A 185 -8.70 -0.19 14.21
N LYS A 186 -8.37 -1.43 14.55
CA LYS A 186 -8.76 -2.04 15.81
C LYS A 186 -7.64 -2.91 16.35
N LEU A 187 -7.24 -2.65 17.59
CA LEU A 187 -6.40 -3.54 18.39
C LEU A 187 -7.21 -4.78 18.78
N MET A 188 -6.66 -5.95 18.52
CA MET A 188 -7.23 -7.23 18.89
C MET A 188 -6.72 -7.66 20.26
N PRO A 189 -7.59 -8.06 21.20
CA PRO A 189 -7.14 -8.65 22.46
C PRO A 189 -6.40 -9.96 22.23
N ASP A 190 -5.43 -10.25 23.10
CA ASP A 190 -4.65 -11.49 23.03
C ASP A 190 -5.54 -12.73 23.06
N GLY A 191 -5.27 -13.69 22.18
CA GLY A 191 -6.01 -14.95 22.07
C GLY A 191 -7.42 -14.83 21.46
N VAL A 192 -7.83 -13.65 21.00
CA VAL A 192 -9.16 -13.44 20.40
C VAL A 192 -9.07 -13.40 18.87
N SER A 193 -9.67 -14.40 18.21
CA SER A 193 -9.66 -14.52 16.74
C SER A 193 -10.62 -13.56 16.01
N HIS A 194 -11.64 -13.07 16.71
CA HIS A 194 -12.62 -12.14 16.15
C HIS A 194 -13.33 -11.32 17.22
N VAL A 195 -13.83 -10.17 16.80
CA VAL A 195 -14.61 -9.25 17.66
C VAL A 195 -15.82 -8.73 16.90
N THR A 196 -16.95 -8.62 17.58
CA THR A 196 -18.15 -8.00 17.00
C THR A 196 -18.13 -6.51 17.27
N THR A 197 -18.26 -5.69 16.23
CA THR A 197 -18.29 -4.23 16.37
C THR A 197 -19.10 -3.59 15.24
N ARG A 198 -19.34 -2.28 15.35
CA ARG A 198 -20.03 -1.52 14.31
C ARG A 198 -19.27 -1.62 12.98
N VAL A 199 -20.00 -1.87 11.91
CA VAL A 199 -19.45 -1.88 10.55
C VAL A 199 -18.94 -0.47 10.19
N LYS A 200 -17.66 -0.39 9.82
CA LYS A 200 -16.98 0.77 9.22
C LYS A 200 -16.20 0.28 8.00
N GLY A 201 -15.72 1.20 7.18
CA GLY A 201 -15.00 0.89 5.94
C GLY A 201 -15.79 1.24 4.69
N THR A 202 -15.25 0.85 3.55
CA THR A 202 -15.72 1.31 2.23
C THR A 202 -16.52 0.24 1.49
N LEU A 203 -17.74 0.59 1.07
CA LEU A 203 -18.59 -0.29 0.25
C LEU A 203 -17.86 -0.72 -1.02
N GLY A 204 -17.88 -2.03 -1.31
CA GLY A 204 -17.14 -2.66 -2.40
C GLY A 204 -15.91 -3.43 -1.94
N TYR A 205 -15.33 -3.08 -0.78
CA TYR A 205 -14.19 -3.78 -0.17
C TYR A 205 -14.61 -4.63 1.04
N LEU A 206 -15.75 -4.32 1.67
CA LEU A 206 -16.18 -5.01 2.89
C LEU A 206 -16.39 -6.52 2.66
N ALA A 207 -15.77 -7.31 3.52
CA ALA A 207 -16.00 -8.75 3.57
C ALA A 207 -17.47 -9.06 3.91
N PRO A 208 -18.08 -10.10 3.30
CA PRO A 208 -19.49 -10.41 3.50
C PRO A 208 -19.87 -10.64 4.96
N GLU A 209 -19.05 -11.38 5.70
CA GLU A 209 -19.29 -11.70 7.10
C GLU A 209 -19.22 -10.48 8.01
N TYR A 210 -18.35 -9.54 7.65
CA TYR A 210 -18.23 -8.30 8.38
C TYR A 210 -19.40 -7.36 8.09
N ALA A 211 -19.78 -7.23 6.81
CA ALA A 211 -20.91 -6.41 6.40
C ALA A 211 -22.24 -6.92 7.00
N MET A 212 -22.40 -8.25 7.12
CA MET A 212 -23.66 -8.87 7.55
C MET A 212 -23.78 -8.96 9.07
N TRP A 213 -22.69 -9.30 9.79
CA TRP A 213 -22.75 -9.59 11.23
C TRP A 213 -21.87 -8.69 12.09
N GLY A 214 -21.09 -7.78 11.50
CA GLY A 214 -20.15 -6.94 12.24
C GLY A 214 -18.97 -7.71 12.83
N LYS A 215 -18.74 -8.96 12.41
CA LYS A 215 -17.63 -9.82 12.84
C LYS A 215 -16.35 -9.36 12.16
N VAL A 216 -15.42 -8.81 12.95
CA VAL A 216 -14.11 -8.34 12.49
C VAL A 216 -13.05 -9.38 12.85
N SER A 217 -12.24 -9.77 11.87
CA SER A 217 -11.02 -10.57 12.01
C SER A 217 -9.99 -10.13 10.96
N GLU A 218 -8.75 -10.62 11.05
CA GLU A 218 -7.69 -10.40 10.05
C GLU A 218 -8.18 -10.76 8.63
N SER A 219 -9.00 -11.80 8.52
CA SER A 219 -9.58 -12.25 7.25
C SER A 219 -10.47 -11.21 6.56
N CYS A 220 -10.93 -10.18 7.27
CA CYS A 220 -11.67 -9.06 6.67
C CYS A 220 -10.72 -8.13 5.87
N ASP A 221 -9.51 -7.90 6.37
CA ASP A 221 -8.46 -7.18 5.64
C ASP A 221 -7.96 -8.00 4.46
N VAL A 222 -7.82 -9.33 4.61
CA VAL A 222 -7.47 -10.24 3.50
C VAL A 222 -8.48 -10.14 2.36
N TYR A 223 -9.78 -10.17 2.67
CA TYR A 223 -10.83 -9.99 1.67
C TYR A 223 -10.70 -8.65 0.95
N SER A 224 -10.57 -7.57 1.72
CA SER A 224 -10.42 -6.21 1.19
C SER A 224 -9.17 -6.08 0.31
N PHE A 225 -8.08 -6.77 0.68
CA PHE A 225 -6.86 -6.86 -0.11
C PHE A 225 -7.07 -7.64 -1.42
N GLY A 226 -7.82 -8.73 -1.42
CA GLY A 226 -8.22 -9.43 -2.65
C GLY A 226 -8.98 -8.55 -3.64
N ILE A 227 -9.87 -7.69 -3.13
CA ILE A 227 -10.55 -6.67 -3.93
C ILE A 227 -9.55 -5.65 -4.50
N LEU A 228 -8.61 -5.18 -3.67
CA LEU A 228 -7.56 -4.25 -4.07
C LEU A 228 -6.65 -4.84 -5.17
N LEU A 229 -6.28 -6.13 -5.08
CA LEU A 229 -5.51 -6.81 -6.12
C LEU A 229 -6.26 -6.78 -7.46
N LEU A 230 -7.55 -7.14 -7.48
CA LEU A 230 -8.37 -7.08 -8.70
C LEU A 230 -8.48 -5.66 -9.25
N GLU A 231 -8.62 -4.66 -8.38
CA GLU A 231 -8.65 -3.25 -8.76
C GLU A 231 -7.32 -2.79 -9.39
N ILE A 232 -6.18 -3.18 -8.80
CA ILE A 232 -4.84 -2.88 -9.35
C ILE A 232 -4.64 -3.55 -10.70
N ILE A 233 -5.00 -4.82 -10.87
CA ILE A 233 -4.80 -5.57 -12.11
C ILE A 233 -5.66 -5.00 -13.24
N SER A 234 -6.93 -4.74 -12.96
CA SER A 234 -7.93 -4.43 -13.98
C SER A 234 -8.15 -2.94 -14.22
N ALA A 235 -7.69 -2.10 -13.28
CA ALA A 235 -8.12 -0.71 -13.15
C ALA A 235 -9.65 -0.53 -13.27
N LYS A 236 -10.41 -1.48 -12.71
CA LYS A 236 -11.87 -1.36 -12.56
C LYS A 236 -12.23 -1.03 -11.12
N LYS A 237 -13.26 -0.19 -10.99
CA LYS A 237 -13.81 0.15 -9.68
C LYS A 237 -14.35 -1.10 -8.98
N PRO A 238 -14.06 -1.30 -7.68
CA PRO A 238 -14.54 -2.42 -6.87
C PRO A 238 -16.06 -2.64 -6.92
N LEU A 239 -16.82 -1.55 -7.06
CA LEU A 239 -18.27 -1.58 -7.14
C LEU A 239 -18.74 -0.77 -8.36
N GLN A 240 -19.11 -1.48 -9.42
CA GLN A 240 -19.60 -0.88 -10.66
C GLN A 240 -21.10 -0.60 -10.56
N LYS A 241 -21.53 0.61 -10.94
CA LYS A 241 -22.94 0.93 -11.16
C LYS A 241 -23.34 0.51 -12.58
N LEU A 242 -24.37 -0.31 -12.70
CA LEU A 242 -24.95 -0.77 -13.96
C LEU A 242 -26.23 0.01 -14.29
N PRO A 243 -26.70 0.00 -15.56
CA PRO A 243 -28.01 0.52 -15.93
C PRO A 243 -29.12 -0.05 -15.03
N GLY A 244 -30.11 0.76 -14.68
CA GLY A 244 -31.19 0.36 -13.77
C GLY A 244 -30.84 0.42 -12.28
N GLY A 245 -29.67 0.98 -11.91
CA GLY A 245 -29.30 1.21 -10.50
C GLY A 245 -28.68 0.00 -9.80
N PHE A 246 -28.59 -1.14 -10.48
CA PHE A 246 -27.92 -2.33 -9.97
C PHE A 246 -26.43 -2.06 -9.74
N ARG A 247 -25.87 -2.69 -8.71
CA ARG A 247 -24.43 -2.64 -8.42
C ARG A 247 -23.84 -4.03 -8.56
N ARG A 248 -22.69 -4.12 -9.21
CA ARG A 248 -21.93 -5.37 -9.39
C ARG A 248 -20.56 -5.22 -8.76
N GLY A 249 -20.21 -6.15 -7.88
CA GLY A 249 -18.88 -6.22 -7.27
C GLY A 249 -17.83 -6.72 -8.26
N ILE A 250 -16.57 -6.32 -8.06
CA ILE A 250 -15.47 -6.69 -8.95
C ILE A 250 -15.21 -8.21 -8.99
N VAL A 251 -15.37 -8.91 -7.86
CA VAL A 251 -15.29 -10.38 -7.81
C VAL A 251 -16.37 -11.01 -8.68
N GLN A 252 -17.62 -10.56 -8.54
CA GLN A 252 -18.73 -11.05 -9.36
C GLN A 252 -18.51 -10.82 -10.86
N TRP A 253 -17.81 -9.74 -11.23
CA TRP A 253 -17.41 -9.48 -12.61
C TRP A 253 -16.27 -10.42 -13.07
N ALA A 254 -15.26 -10.64 -12.24
CA ALA A 254 -14.07 -11.43 -12.58
C ALA A 254 -14.33 -12.93 -12.61
N THR A 255 -15.19 -13.47 -11.72
CA THR A 255 -15.48 -14.91 -11.60
C THR A 255 -15.75 -15.62 -12.94
N PRO A 256 -16.69 -15.17 -13.80
CA PRO A 256 -16.95 -15.87 -15.06
C PRO A 256 -15.78 -15.82 -16.05
N LEU A 257 -14.88 -14.84 -15.95
CA LEU A 257 -13.67 -14.76 -16.77
C LEU A 257 -12.63 -15.76 -16.28
N VAL A 258 -12.42 -15.83 -14.96
CA VAL A 258 -11.52 -16.81 -14.32
C VAL A 258 -11.94 -18.24 -14.62
N GLN A 259 -13.25 -18.55 -14.51
CA GLN A 259 -13.79 -19.88 -14.80
C GLN A 259 -13.58 -20.31 -16.26
N LYS A 260 -13.53 -19.36 -17.19
CA LYS A 260 -13.24 -19.62 -18.62
C LYS A 260 -11.75 -19.60 -18.96
N GLY A 261 -10.88 -19.34 -17.97
CA GLY A 261 -9.44 -19.13 -18.20
C GLY A 261 -9.11 -17.86 -18.98
N ALA A 262 -10.04 -16.90 -19.07
CA ALA A 262 -9.94 -15.69 -19.87
C ALA A 262 -9.22 -14.55 -19.11
N PHE A 263 -8.04 -14.84 -18.53
CA PHE A 263 -7.30 -13.90 -17.68
C PHE A 263 -6.90 -12.60 -18.38
N ASP A 264 -6.58 -12.66 -19.68
CA ASP A 264 -6.25 -11.48 -20.50
C ASP A 264 -7.42 -10.47 -20.64
N HIS A 265 -8.65 -10.88 -20.29
CA HIS A 265 -9.81 -9.98 -20.27
C HIS A 265 -10.01 -9.28 -18.91
N ILE A 266 -9.22 -9.65 -17.90
CA ILE A 266 -9.27 -9.06 -16.56
C ILE A 266 -8.31 -7.87 -16.48
N VAL A 267 -7.14 -7.98 -17.09
CA VAL A 267 -6.07 -6.99 -17.03
C VAL A 267 -6.45 -5.65 -17.69
N ASP A 268 -5.91 -4.56 -17.15
CA ASP A 268 -6.08 -3.21 -17.68
C ASP A 268 -5.63 -3.11 -19.15
N PRO A 269 -6.53 -2.79 -20.09
CA PRO A 269 -6.19 -2.67 -21.52
C PRO A 269 -5.08 -1.66 -21.81
N ARG A 270 -4.88 -0.66 -20.93
CA ARG A 270 -3.84 0.37 -21.09
C ARG A 270 -2.43 -0.19 -20.94
N LEU A 271 -2.27 -1.39 -20.37
CA LEU A 271 -0.98 -2.09 -20.34
C LEU A 271 -0.55 -2.61 -21.71
N LYS A 272 -1.48 -2.69 -22.69
CA LYS A 272 -1.19 -3.06 -24.10
C LYS A 272 -0.40 -4.37 -24.25
N GLY A 273 -0.70 -5.37 -23.41
CA GLY A 273 -0.02 -6.66 -23.43
C GLY A 273 1.36 -6.68 -22.75
N ARG A 274 1.81 -5.58 -22.15
CA ARG A 274 3.09 -5.49 -21.42
C ARG A 274 2.95 -6.00 -19.98
N TYR A 275 2.78 -7.30 -19.84
CA TYR A 275 2.71 -8.04 -18.59
C TYR A 275 3.00 -9.51 -18.85
N ASP A 276 3.55 -10.21 -17.87
CA ASP A 276 3.68 -11.66 -17.96
C ASP A 276 2.33 -12.36 -17.71
N ARG A 277 1.97 -13.29 -18.60
CA ARG A 277 0.67 -13.98 -18.54
C ARG A 277 0.60 -15.01 -17.42
N ALA A 278 1.71 -15.65 -17.08
CA ALA A 278 1.75 -16.62 -15.99
C ALA A 278 1.60 -15.91 -14.64
N GLN A 279 2.31 -14.79 -14.45
CA GLN A 279 2.22 -13.91 -13.31
C GLN A 279 0.81 -13.31 -13.19
N LEU A 280 0.24 -12.79 -14.28
CA LEU A 280 -1.16 -12.32 -14.29
C LEU A 280 -2.12 -13.40 -13.78
N LYS A 281 -2.03 -14.62 -14.30
CA LYS A 281 -2.88 -15.74 -13.89
C LYS A 281 -2.73 -16.02 -12.39
N LEU A 282 -1.50 -16.11 -11.89
CA LEU A 282 -1.22 -16.39 -10.49
C LEU A 282 -1.73 -15.29 -9.57
N VAL A 283 -1.47 -14.02 -9.88
CA VAL A 283 -1.95 -12.88 -9.08
C VAL A 283 -3.48 -12.80 -9.06
N VAL A 284 -4.15 -13.03 -10.21
CA VAL A 284 -5.62 -13.11 -10.24
C VAL A 284 -6.11 -14.25 -9.35
N MET A 285 -5.46 -15.41 -9.36
CA MET A 285 -5.86 -16.52 -8.49
C MET A 285 -5.67 -16.21 -7.00
N ILE A 286 -4.58 -15.54 -6.63
CA ILE A 286 -4.34 -15.05 -5.27
C ILE A 286 -5.47 -14.10 -4.87
N ALA A 287 -5.83 -13.16 -5.75
CA ALA A 287 -6.92 -12.21 -5.50
C ALA A 287 -8.27 -12.91 -5.30
N MET A 288 -8.58 -13.94 -6.09
CA MET A 288 -9.81 -14.73 -5.95
C MET A 288 -9.82 -15.55 -4.65
N ARG A 289 -8.67 -16.07 -4.20
CA ARG A 289 -8.56 -16.80 -2.93
C ARG A 289 -8.70 -15.87 -1.73
N CYS A 290 -8.08 -14.69 -1.79
CA CYS A 290 -8.23 -13.65 -0.76
C CYS A 290 -9.68 -13.20 -0.62
N SER A 291 -10.41 -13.08 -1.73
CA SER A 291 -11.80 -12.60 -1.79
C SER A 291 -12.86 -13.71 -1.76
N ASP A 292 -12.50 -14.90 -1.26
CA ASP A 292 -13.45 -16.01 -1.12
C ASP A 292 -14.58 -15.66 -0.14
N SER A 293 -15.80 -16.07 -0.48
CA SER A 293 -16.96 -15.93 0.40
C SER A 293 -16.83 -16.72 1.70
N ASN A 294 -16.14 -17.86 1.68
CA ASN A 294 -15.83 -18.63 2.88
C ASN A 294 -14.52 -18.10 3.49
N VAL A 295 -14.60 -17.68 4.75
CA VAL A 295 -13.47 -17.14 5.52
C VAL A 295 -12.33 -18.16 5.64
N GLU A 296 -12.65 -19.44 5.81
CA GLU A 296 -11.65 -20.52 6.00
C GLU A 296 -10.82 -20.81 4.74
N ASN A 297 -11.31 -20.37 3.58
CA ASN A 297 -10.57 -20.50 2.34
C ASN A 297 -9.55 -19.38 2.14
N ARG A 298 -9.66 -18.28 2.89
CA ARG A 298 -8.77 -17.12 2.70
C ARG A 298 -7.41 -17.41 3.33
N PRO A 299 -6.31 -17.06 2.64
CA PRO A 299 -4.98 -17.18 3.22
C PRO A 299 -4.76 -16.14 4.32
N THR A 300 -3.69 -16.31 5.08
CA THR A 300 -3.09 -15.26 5.90
C THR A 300 -2.36 -14.23 5.03
N MET A 301 -2.14 -13.02 5.53
CA MET A 301 -1.37 -12.04 4.77
C MET A 301 0.11 -12.41 4.62
N MET A 302 0.68 -13.22 5.52
CA MET A 302 2.02 -13.79 5.33
C MET A 302 2.09 -14.71 4.11
N GLU A 303 1.12 -15.62 3.95
CA GLU A 303 1.04 -16.51 2.77
C GLU A 303 0.85 -15.69 1.49
N VAL A 304 0.03 -14.63 1.53
CA VAL A 304 -0.17 -13.74 0.38
C VAL A 304 1.14 -13.05 -0.02
N VAL A 305 1.93 -12.56 0.94
CA VAL A 305 3.26 -11.98 0.67
C VAL A 305 4.18 -13.01 0.01
N GLU A 306 4.25 -14.23 0.56
CA GLU A 306 5.06 -15.30 0.00
C GLU A 306 4.65 -15.61 -1.45
N TRP A 307 3.35 -15.80 -1.70
CA TRP A 307 2.85 -16.12 -3.03
C TRP A 307 3.12 -15.01 -4.03
N LEU A 308 2.90 -13.74 -3.66
CA LEU A 308 3.15 -12.61 -4.55
C LEU A 308 4.64 -12.46 -4.90
N ARG A 309 5.54 -12.62 -3.91
CA ARG A 309 6.99 -12.57 -4.14
C ARG A 309 7.48 -13.68 -5.06
N ARG A 310 7.04 -14.92 -4.80
CA ARG A 310 7.37 -16.07 -5.67
C ARG A 310 6.87 -15.86 -7.10
N THR A 311 5.72 -15.19 -7.27
CA THR A 311 5.20 -14.87 -8.60
C THR A 311 6.10 -13.86 -9.34
N LYS A 312 6.80 -12.99 -8.61
CA LYS A 312 7.76 -12.04 -9.16
C LYS A 312 9.12 -12.70 -9.48
N GLU A 313 9.63 -13.53 -8.59
CA GLU A 313 10.95 -14.18 -8.75
C GLU A 313 11.02 -15.15 -9.95
N VAL A 314 9.90 -15.78 -10.33
CA VAL A 314 9.83 -16.65 -11.52
C VAL A 314 10.14 -15.87 -12.82
N GLU A 315 9.97 -14.56 -12.84
CA GLU A 315 10.30 -13.68 -13.98
C GLU A 315 11.79 -13.33 -14.01
N ASP A 316 12.35 -12.90 -12.87
CA ASP A 316 13.77 -12.50 -12.77
C ASP A 316 14.71 -13.63 -13.20
N MET A 317 14.37 -14.90 -12.89
CA MET A 317 15.16 -16.06 -13.33
C MET A 317 15.06 -16.34 -14.84
N VAL A 318 13.92 -16.03 -15.47
CA VAL A 318 13.72 -16.26 -16.92
C VAL A 318 14.42 -15.17 -17.73
N ASP A 319 14.40 -13.92 -17.25
CA ASP A 319 15.11 -12.81 -17.90
C ASP A 319 16.63 -12.94 -17.79
N GLU A 320 17.16 -13.41 -16.65
CA GLU A 320 18.59 -13.71 -16.48
C GLU A 320 19.06 -14.86 -17.41
N ASP A 321 18.27 -15.94 -17.55
CA ASP A 321 18.60 -17.07 -18.42
C ASP A 321 18.57 -16.71 -19.93
N VAL A 322 17.75 -15.73 -20.33
CA VAL A 322 17.72 -15.23 -21.72
C VAL A 322 18.92 -14.32 -22.00
N ASN A 323 19.28 -13.44 -21.06
CA ASN A 323 20.43 -12.54 -21.20
C ASN A 323 21.79 -13.29 -21.22
N VAL A 324 21.89 -14.42 -20.50
CA VAL A 324 23.08 -15.29 -20.54
C VAL A 324 23.21 -16.04 -21.87
N LYS A 325 22.08 -16.35 -22.54
CA LYS A 325 22.09 -17.03 -23.84
C LYS A 325 22.42 -16.08 -25.01
N GLU A 326 21.96 -14.83 -24.96
CA GLU A 326 22.30 -13.83 -25.99
C GLU A 326 23.78 -13.43 -25.95
N ASN A 327 24.41 -13.42 -24.77
CA ASN A 327 25.85 -13.14 -24.64
C ASN A 327 26.78 -14.29 -25.07
N ASN A 328 26.26 -15.52 -25.24
CA ASN A 328 27.04 -16.70 -25.64
C ASN A 328 26.91 -17.05 -27.14
N HIS A 329 26.35 -16.16 -27.96
CA HIS A 329 26.18 -16.38 -29.42
C HIS A 329 26.97 -15.41 -30.31
N ASN A 330 27.92 -14.65 -29.75
CA ASN A 330 28.73 -13.69 -30.53
C ASN A 330 30.19 -14.09 -30.79
N ASP A 331 30.60 -15.34 -30.51
CA ASP A 331 31.99 -15.78 -30.71
C ASP A 331 32.09 -17.03 -31.60
N MET A 332 31.53 -17.05 -32.82
CA MET A 332 32.05 -17.90 -33.91
C MET A 332 31.76 -17.26 -35.28
N ASP A 333 32.78 -17.33 -36.14
CA ASP A 333 32.81 -17.12 -37.59
C ASP A 333 33.24 -15.72 -38.07
N ASP A 334 34.54 -15.60 -38.39
CA ASP A 334 35.02 -14.91 -39.61
C ASP A 334 36.49 -15.30 -39.85
N ASP A 335 36.72 -16.32 -40.67
CA ASP A 335 37.99 -16.49 -41.40
C ASP A 335 37.75 -17.43 -42.59
N GLU A 336 37.34 -16.87 -43.74
CA GLU A 336 37.74 -17.34 -45.07
C GLU A 336 37.19 -16.40 -46.16
N ASN A 337 38.06 -15.68 -46.87
CA ASN A 337 38.16 -15.73 -48.34
C ASN A 337 39.07 -14.63 -48.90
N SER A 338 40.22 -15.04 -49.43
CA SER A 338 40.94 -14.31 -50.48
C SER A 338 41.93 -15.26 -51.14
N TYR A 339 41.63 -15.75 -52.34
CA TYR A 339 42.67 -16.01 -53.35
C TYR A 339 42.12 -15.94 -54.79
N ASP A 340 42.97 -15.33 -55.62
CA ASP A 340 42.80 -14.82 -56.97
C ASP A 340 42.45 -15.83 -58.08
N GLY A 341 41.61 -15.32 -58.98
CA GLY A 341 41.71 -15.32 -60.44
C GLY A 341 42.75 -16.16 -61.17
N HIS A 342 42.27 -17.02 -62.08
CA HIS A 342 42.96 -17.20 -63.37
C HIS A 342 42.03 -17.47 -64.55
N ASP A 343 42.54 -16.94 -65.67
CA ASP A 343 42.00 -16.68 -66.99
C ASP A 343 41.76 -17.94 -67.84
N GLY A 344 40.95 -17.82 -68.90
CA GLY A 344 40.81 -18.90 -69.89
C GLY A 344 39.49 -18.91 -70.66
N MET A 345 39.22 -17.89 -71.47
CA MET A 345 38.14 -17.92 -72.47
C MET A 345 38.73 -18.13 -73.86
N GLU A 346 38.55 -19.34 -74.42
CA GLU A 346 38.66 -19.58 -75.85
C GLU A 346 37.44 -20.35 -76.38
N LYS A 347 36.79 -19.70 -77.34
CA LYS A 347 36.38 -20.22 -78.67
C LYS A 347 35.01 -20.92 -78.86
N LEU A 348 34.24 -20.20 -79.69
CA LEU A 348 33.64 -20.60 -80.98
C LEU A 348 32.19 -21.10 -81.02
N ASN A 349 31.40 -20.32 -81.79
CA ASN A 349 30.37 -20.69 -82.79
C ASN A 349 29.13 -21.45 -82.28
N GLU A 350 27.89 -21.11 -82.64
CA GLU A 350 27.36 -20.88 -84.00
C GLU A 350 25.90 -20.36 -83.92
N ALA A 351 25.47 -19.68 -85.00
CA ALA A 351 24.10 -19.23 -85.38
C ALA A 351 23.55 -17.92 -84.79
#